data_AF-A0A377Q7G2-F1
#
_entry.id   AF-A0A377Q7G2-F1
#
_cell.length_a   1.000
_cell.length_b   1.000
_cell.length_c   1.000
_cell.angle_alpha   90.00
_cell.angle_beta   90.00
_cell.angle_gamma   90.00
#
_symmetry.space_group_name_H-M   'P 1'
#
loop_
_entity.id
_entity.type
_entity.pdbx_description
1 polymer ?
#
loop_
_entity_poly.entity_id
_entity_poly.type
_entity_poly.pdbx_seq_one_letter_code
_entity_poly.pdbx_strand_id
1 'polypeptide(L)'
;MNTRNRSALLVMLLLPVLTFAGPKSPEIPREKYTPERTMEIINESNATTGKVKECKNKFFAEYQESLYKHCVATNGGKEIGGGCEHVAYAYSIHERVIELALQKCKGNVISPASGARPNQSLEPTRVGKPPLAAQLQR
;
A
#
# COMPACT_ATOMS: atom_id res chain seq x y z
N MET A 1 -40.48 -67.27 25.15
CA MET A 1 -39.70 -66.89 23.95
C MET A 1 -39.55 -65.38 23.96
N ASN A 2 -38.31 -64.92 23.80
CA ASN A 2 -37.85 -63.58 24.12
C ASN A 2 -37.44 -62.91 22.79
N THR A 3 -38.03 -61.77 22.41
CA THR A 3 -37.45 -60.94 21.33
C THR A 3 -37.78 -59.47 21.49
N ARG A 4 -36.69 -58.71 21.61
CA ARG A 4 -36.56 -57.30 21.97
C ARG A 4 -36.92 -56.34 20.83
N ASN A 5 -37.54 -55.24 21.24
CA ASN A 5 -37.36 -53.84 20.83
C ASN A 5 -36.41 -53.55 19.66
N ARG A 6 -36.92 -52.86 18.65
CA ARG A 6 -36.11 -52.04 17.72
C ARG A 6 -36.71 -50.64 17.61
N SER A 7 -36.39 -49.80 18.59
CA SER A 7 -36.53 -48.35 18.46
C SER A 7 -35.46 -47.86 17.48
N ALA A 8 -35.89 -47.51 16.26
CA ALA A 8 -35.04 -46.84 15.29
C ALA A 8 -34.86 -45.38 15.73
N LEU A 9 -33.79 -45.11 16.49
CA LEU A 9 -33.37 -43.75 16.83
C LEU A 9 -32.62 -43.17 15.63
N LEU A 10 -33.31 -42.36 14.85
CA LEU A 10 -32.77 -41.68 13.68
C LEU A 10 -32.01 -40.44 14.15
N VAL A 11 -30.73 -40.61 14.51
CA VAL A 11 -29.82 -39.52 14.88
C VAL A 11 -29.38 -38.82 13.59
N MET A 12 -30.15 -37.81 13.19
CA MET A 12 -29.74 -36.82 12.18
C MET A 12 -28.55 -36.02 12.75
N LEU A 13 -27.35 -36.46 12.40
CA LEU A 13 -26.09 -35.75 12.62
C LEU A 13 -26.11 -34.45 11.81
N LEU A 14 -26.53 -33.35 12.44
CA LEU A 14 -26.28 -31.99 11.98
C LEU A 14 -24.77 -31.74 12.02
N LEU A 15 -24.09 -31.95 10.90
CA LEU A 15 -22.71 -31.51 10.70
C LEU A 15 -22.71 -29.97 10.66
N PRO A 16 -22.09 -29.27 11.63
CA PRO A 16 -21.88 -27.84 11.49
C PRO A 16 -20.94 -27.62 10.30
N VAL A 17 -21.44 -26.97 9.26
CA VAL A 17 -20.62 -26.46 8.15
C VAL A 17 -19.73 -25.37 8.74
N LEU A 18 -18.53 -25.76 9.17
CA LEU A 18 -17.45 -24.83 9.47
C LEU A 18 -17.10 -24.14 8.16
N THR A 19 -17.66 -22.95 7.94
CA THR A 19 -17.23 -22.05 6.86
C THR A 19 -15.79 -21.66 7.18
N PHE A 20 -14.85 -22.39 6.58
CA PHE A 20 -13.42 -22.12 6.67
C PHE A 20 -13.12 -20.85 5.85
N ALA A 21 -13.41 -19.69 6.44
CA ALA A 21 -12.90 -18.43 5.93
C ALA A 21 -11.38 -18.45 6.18
N GLY A 22 -10.62 -18.84 5.15
CA GLY A 22 -9.17 -18.83 5.22
C GLY A 22 -8.64 -17.45 5.63
N PRO A 23 -7.40 -17.38 6.17
CA PRO A 23 -6.80 -16.12 6.57
C PRO A 23 -6.81 -15.16 5.38
N LYS A 24 -7.34 -13.95 5.58
CA LYS A 24 -7.32 -12.90 4.55
C LYS A 24 -5.87 -12.62 4.17
N SER A 25 -5.60 -12.52 2.86
CA SER A 25 -4.27 -12.16 2.38
C SER A 25 -3.86 -10.80 2.94
N PRO A 26 -2.63 -10.67 3.48
CA PRO A 26 -2.10 -9.37 3.92
C PRO A 26 -1.65 -8.50 2.75
N GLU A 27 -1.71 -9.00 1.51
CA GLU A 27 -1.24 -8.29 0.32
C GLU A 27 -1.98 -6.97 0.12
N ILE A 28 -1.19 -5.91 -0.03
CA ILE A 28 -1.70 -4.60 -0.41
C ILE A 28 -1.86 -4.59 -1.94
N PRO A 29 -3.07 -4.36 -2.48
CA PRO A 29 -3.28 -4.38 -3.91
C PRO A 29 -2.49 -3.24 -4.60
N ARG A 30 -1.97 -3.54 -5.78
CA ARG A 30 -1.32 -2.53 -6.63
C ARG A 30 -2.37 -1.55 -7.16
N GLU A 31 -2.05 -0.27 -7.03
CA GLU A 31 -2.82 0.82 -7.63
C GLU A 31 -2.10 1.31 -8.89
N LYS A 32 -2.86 1.82 -9.87
CA LYS A 32 -2.29 2.39 -11.09
C LYS A 32 -1.90 3.84 -10.81
N TYR A 33 -0.60 4.11 -10.77
CA TYR A 33 -0.05 5.46 -10.67
C TYR A 33 0.38 5.99 -12.02
N THR A 34 0.30 7.30 -12.21
CA THR A 34 0.97 7.95 -13.35
C THR A 34 2.49 7.99 -13.08
N PRO A 35 3.34 8.06 -14.12
CA PRO A 35 4.79 8.16 -13.93
C PRO A 35 5.20 9.32 -13.01
N GLU A 36 4.51 10.46 -13.11
CA GLU A 36 4.76 11.63 -12.28
C GLU A 36 4.49 11.33 -10.80
N ARG A 37 3.35 10.67 -10.50
CA ARG A 37 2.98 10.30 -9.14
C ARG A 37 3.90 9.22 -8.57
N THR A 38 4.33 8.26 -9.39
CA THR A 38 5.34 7.26 -9.00
C THR A 38 6.64 7.94 -8.57
N MET A 39 7.15 8.88 -9.37
CA MET A 39 8.37 9.62 -9.01
C MET A 39 8.19 10.45 -7.74
N GLU A 40 7.03 11.09 -7.56
CA GLU A 40 6.72 11.86 -6.35
C GLU A 40 6.80 10.98 -5.10
N ILE A 41 6.12 9.82 -5.10
CA ILE A 41 6.11 8.87 -3.98
C ILE A 41 7.52 8.37 -3.65
N ILE A 42 8.31 8.03 -4.69
CA ILE A 42 9.69 7.55 -4.52
C ILE A 42 10.57 8.65 -3.93
N ASN A 43 10.50 9.87 -4.47
CA ASN A 43 11.28 11.00 -3.97
C ASN A 43 10.91 11.37 -2.54
N GLU A 44 9.61 11.40 -2.22
CA GLU A 44 9.12 11.65 -0.88
C GLU A 44 9.61 10.57 0.11
N SER A 45 9.61 9.31 -0.30
CA SER A 45 10.14 8.20 0.49
C SER A 45 11.64 8.34 0.74
N ASN A 46 12.40 8.72 -0.28
CA ASN A 46 13.85 8.89 -0.19
C ASN A 46 14.25 10.10 0.68
N ALA A 47 13.43 11.15 0.67
CA ALA A 47 13.63 12.35 1.47
C ALA A 47 13.32 12.16 2.97
N THR A 48 12.72 11.03 3.38
CA THR A 48 12.42 10.77 4.79
C THR A 48 13.69 10.64 5.64
N THR A 49 13.68 11.26 6.82
CA THR A 49 14.77 11.19 7.81
C THR A 49 14.24 10.95 9.22
N GLY A 50 15.15 10.68 10.16
CA GLY A 50 14.83 10.50 11.58
C GLY A 50 13.72 9.48 11.84
N LYS A 51 12.78 9.84 12.74
CA LYS A 51 11.67 8.97 13.19
C LYS A 51 10.75 8.51 12.06
N VAL A 52 10.56 9.33 11.02
CA VAL A 52 9.70 8.97 9.88
C VAL A 52 10.35 7.85 9.07
N LYS A 53 11.66 7.94 8.81
CA LYS A 53 12.41 6.90 8.11
C LYS A 53 12.41 5.60 8.90
N GLU A 54 12.63 5.67 10.21
CA GLU A 54 12.61 4.50 11.10
C GLU A 54 11.23 3.82 11.09
N CYS A 55 10.15 4.59 11.27
CA CYS A 55 8.79 4.08 11.20
C CYS A 55 8.49 3.42 9.85
N LYS A 56 8.86 4.07 8.73
CA LYS A 56 8.65 3.54 7.38
C LYS A 56 9.35 2.21 7.17
N ASN A 57 10.61 2.12 7.59
CA ASN A 57 11.40 0.88 7.48
C ASN A 57 10.80 -0.24 8.34
N LYS A 58 10.33 0.09 9.55
CA LYS A 58 9.62 -0.85 10.40
C LYS A 58 8.32 -1.35 9.74
N PHE A 59 7.55 -0.45 9.14
CA PHE A 59 6.35 -0.82 8.40
C PHE A 59 6.65 -1.79 7.24
N PHE A 60 7.71 -1.53 6.46
CA PHE A 60 8.11 -2.45 5.39
C PHE A 60 8.49 -3.83 5.93
N ALA A 61 9.30 -3.88 7.00
CA ALA A 61 9.70 -5.15 7.61
C ALA A 61 8.49 -5.97 8.10
N GLU A 62 7.57 -5.33 8.83
CA GLU A 62 6.35 -5.97 9.33
C GLU A 62 5.45 -6.45 8.19
N TYR A 63 5.30 -5.65 7.13
CA TYR A 63 4.52 -6.02 5.95
C TYR A 63 5.12 -7.24 5.24
N GLN A 64 6.41 -7.23 4.97
CA GLN A 64 7.09 -8.34 4.29
C GLN A 64 7.06 -9.61 5.14
N GLU A 65 7.25 -9.50 6.46
CA GLU A 65 7.09 -10.64 7.38
C GLU A 65 5.67 -11.22 7.33
N SER A 66 4.65 -10.36 7.25
CA SER A 66 3.25 -10.80 7.13
C SER A 66 3.00 -11.56 5.81
N LEU A 67 3.56 -11.08 4.70
CA LEU A 67 3.50 -11.76 3.40
C LEU A 67 4.18 -13.13 3.46
N TYR A 68 5.36 -13.18 4.07
CA TYR A 68 6.11 -14.43 4.21
C TYR A 68 5.31 -15.46 5.00
N LYS A 69 4.79 -15.07 6.18
CA LYS A 69 3.97 -15.95 7.02
C LYS A 69 2.72 -16.45 6.29
N HIS A 70 2.03 -15.55 5.57
CA HIS A 70 0.85 -15.93 4.79
C HIS A 70 1.20 -16.91 3.66
N CYS A 71 2.30 -16.66 2.94
CA CYS A 71 2.78 -17.54 1.90
C CYS A 71 3.12 -18.94 2.44
N VAL A 72 3.81 -19.04 3.58
CA VAL A 72 4.12 -20.33 4.22
C VAL A 72 2.84 -21.05 4.65
N ALA A 73 1.92 -20.33 5.29
CA ALA A 73 0.65 -20.92 5.76
C ALA A 73 -0.24 -21.45 4.64
N THR A 74 -0.13 -20.87 3.43
CA THR A 74 -0.93 -21.25 2.26
C THR A 74 -0.17 -22.13 1.26
N ASN A 75 1.10 -22.48 1.56
CA ASN A 75 2.01 -23.11 0.60
C ASN A 75 2.14 -22.33 -0.73
N GLY A 76 1.94 -21.01 -0.70
CA GLY A 76 1.90 -20.16 -1.90
C GLY A 76 3.23 -20.05 -2.65
N GLY A 77 4.35 -20.40 -2.01
CA GLY A 77 5.69 -20.35 -2.60
C GLY A 77 6.11 -21.63 -3.33
N LYS A 78 5.28 -22.68 -3.36
CA LYS A 78 5.67 -24.03 -3.81
C LYS A 78 6.20 -24.08 -5.25
N GLU A 79 5.71 -23.21 -6.13
CA GLU A 79 6.02 -23.20 -7.56
C GLU A 79 6.86 -21.97 -7.99
N ILE A 80 7.30 -21.16 -7.03
CA ILE A 80 8.04 -19.92 -7.30
C ILE A 80 9.52 -20.17 -7.01
N GLY A 81 10.40 -19.86 -7.97
CA GLY A 81 11.85 -19.91 -7.76
C GLY A 81 12.28 -18.93 -6.66
N GLY A 82 12.81 -19.45 -5.55
CA GLY A 82 13.09 -18.68 -4.34
C GLY A 82 11.95 -18.68 -3.30
N GLY A 83 10.88 -19.44 -3.54
CA GLY A 83 9.84 -19.75 -2.57
C GLY A 83 9.13 -18.51 -1.98
N CYS A 84 8.74 -18.63 -0.71
CA CYS A 84 8.08 -17.52 -0.01
C CYS A 84 8.98 -16.31 0.24
N GLU A 85 10.31 -16.48 0.17
CA GLU A 85 11.22 -15.34 0.24
C GLU A 85 11.09 -14.47 -1.01
N HIS A 86 10.99 -15.09 -2.19
CA HIS A 86 10.76 -14.34 -3.43
C HIS A 86 9.45 -13.54 -3.37
N VAL A 87 8.37 -14.18 -2.90
CA VAL A 87 7.06 -13.53 -2.74
C VAL A 87 7.13 -12.34 -1.78
N ALA A 88 7.78 -12.53 -0.63
CA ALA A 88 7.77 -11.55 0.44
C ALA A 88 8.80 -10.43 0.28
N TYR A 89 9.95 -10.66 -0.36
CA TYR A 89 11.08 -9.73 -0.30
C TYR A 89 11.57 -9.19 -1.64
N ALA A 90 11.28 -9.86 -2.78
CA ALA A 90 11.83 -9.42 -4.07
C ALA A 90 11.09 -8.22 -4.66
N TYR A 91 9.75 -8.23 -4.64
CA TYR A 91 8.92 -7.23 -5.34
C TYR A 91 7.69 -6.78 -4.54
N SER A 92 7.65 -7.07 -3.24
CA SER A 92 6.52 -6.76 -2.37
C SER A 92 6.37 -5.26 -2.09
N ILE A 93 7.47 -4.50 -2.10
CA ILE A 93 7.44 -3.05 -1.86
C ILE A 93 7.24 -2.33 -3.20
N HIS A 94 5.99 -1.94 -3.46
CA HIS A 94 5.60 -1.12 -4.60
C HIS A 94 5.03 0.23 -4.14
N GLU A 95 4.69 1.11 -5.07
CA GLU A 95 4.31 2.51 -4.84
C GLU A 95 3.20 2.65 -3.79
N ARG A 96 2.16 1.81 -3.88
CA ARG A 96 1.07 1.80 -2.90
C ARG A 96 1.52 1.45 -1.48
N VAL A 97 2.45 0.51 -1.33
CA VAL A 97 3.03 0.15 -0.01
C VAL A 97 3.84 1.31 0.54
N ILE A 98 4.62 1.97 -0.32
CA ILE A 98 5.41 3.15 0.04
C ILE A 98 4.48 4.29 0.48
N GLU A 99 3.43 4.57 -0.28
CA GLU A 99 2.44 5.61 0.02
C GLU A 99 1.76 5.36 1.37
N LEU A 100 1.27 4.15 1.63
CA LEU A 100 0.65 3.79 2.92
C LEU A 100 1.63 3.92 4.09
N ALA A 101 2.89 3.52 3.89
CA ALA A 101 3.93 3.69 4.91
C ALA A 101 4.16 5.17 5.24
N LEU A 102 4.22 6.03 4.22
CA LEU A 102 4.38 7.48 4.40
C LEU A 102 3.18 8.10 5.10
N GLN A 103 1.95 7.74 4.70
CA GLN A 103 0.72 8.21 5.34
C GLN A 103 0.69 7.84 6.83
N LYS A 104 1.04 6.59 7.16
CA LYS A 104 1.07 6.10 8.55
C LYS A 104 2.15 6.78 9.39
N CYS A 105 3.35 6.94 8.83
CA CYS A 105 4.52 7.36 9.59
C CYS A 105 4.73 8.87 9.70
N LYS A 106 4.09 9.66 8.83
CA LYS A 106 4.07 11.12 8.95
C LYS A 106 2.96 11.63 9.86
N GLY A 107 2.00 10.78 10.22
CA GLY A 107 0.85 11.14 11.04
C GLY A 107 -0.08 12.10 10.30
N ASN A 108 -0.97 11.57 9.44
CA ASN A 108 -2.06 12.28 8.78
C ASN A 108 -1.70 13.69 8.26
N VAL A 109 -1.03 13.77 7.11
CA VAL A 109 -1.43 14.80 6.14
C VAL A 109 -2.56 14.17 5.34
N ILE A 110 -3.79 14.48 5.72
CA ILE A 110 -4.93 14.29 4.82
C ILE A 110 -4.56 15.08 3.56
N SER A 111 -4.34 14.40 2.44
CA SER A 111 -4.46 15.05 1.15
C SER A 111 -5.64 14.39 0.45
N PRO A 112 -6.85 14.97 0.53
CA PRO A 112 -7.89 14.60 -0.41
C PRO A 112 -7.53 15.33 -1.70
N ALA A 113 -6.85 14.63 -2.59
CA ALA A 113 -6.77 15.06 -3.99
C ALA A 113 -7.20 13.93 -4.92
N SER A 114 -8.29 13.26 -4.54
CA SER A 114 -9.32 12.95 -5.53
C SER A 114 -9.84 14.27 -6.13
N GLY A 115 -9.30 14.67 -7.28
CA GLY A 115 -9.93 15.59 -8.23
C GLY A 115 -9.98 17.09 -7.86
N ALA A 116 -9.01 17.87 -8.35
CA ALA A 116 -9.24 19.19 -8.96
C ALA A 116 -7.92 19.76 -9.47
N ARG A 117 -7.82 20.01 -10.77
CA ARG A 117 -6.83 20.96 -11.31
C ARG A 117 -7.25 22.37 -10.88
N PRO A 118 -6.38 23.18 -10.25
CA PRO A 118 -6.42 24.62 -10.46
C PRO A 118 -5.53 24.91 -11.67
N ASN A 119 -6.19 25.21 -12.79
CA ASN A 119 -5.60 25.96 -13.88
C ASN A 119 -5.18 27.33 -13.32
N GLN A 120 -3.89 27.52 -13.04
CA GLN A 120 -3.31 28.86 -12.91
C GLN A 120 -2.01 28.92 -13.72
N SER A 121 -2.22 29.31 -14.97
CA SER A 121 -1.30 30.08 -15.80
C SER A 121 -0.55 31.11 -14.94
N LEU A 122 0.73 30.87 -14.69
CA LEU A 122 1.64 31.91 -14.24
C LEU A 122 2.00 32.76 -15.46
N GLU A 123 1.19 33.77 -15.74
CA GLU A 123 1.65 34.91 -16.54
C GLU A 123 2.71 35.67 -15.72
N PRO A 124 3.92 35.91 -16.25
CA PRO A 124 4.84 36.82 -15.60
C PRO A 124 4.35 38.27 -15.78
N THR A 125 4.04 38.89 -14.63
CA THR A 125 3.71 40.32 -14.52
C THR A 125 4.82 41.17 -15.13
N ARG A 126 4.46 42.01 -16.10
CA ARG A 126 5.31 43.06 -16.67
C ARG A 126 5.80 43.99 -15.55
N VAL A 127 7.11 44.00 -15.31
CA VAL A 127 7.77 45.04 -14.51
C VAL A 127 7.78 46.33 -15.34
N GLY A 128 7.27 47.39 -14.71
CA GLY A 128 7.10 48.71 -15.27
C GLY A 128 8.39 49.36 -15.76
N LYS A 129 8.23 50.05 -16.88
CA LYS A 129 9.09 51.06 -17.49
C LYS A 129 9.48 52.16 -16.50
N PRO A 130 10.77 52.49 -16.30
CA PRO A 130 11.17 53.81 -15.82
C PRO A 130 11.23 54.82 -16.99
N PRO A 131 10.89 56.10 -16.75
CA PRO A 131 10.83 57.12 -17.80
C PRO A 131 12.20 57.67 -18.20
N LEU A 132 12.17 58.22 -19.41
CA LEU A 132 13.24 58.83 -20.19
C LEU A 132 13.65 60.21 -19.64
N ALA A 133 14.91 60.37 -19.25
CA ALA A 133 15.68 61.62 -19.28
C ALA A 133 17.14 61.30 -18.95
N ALA A 134 18.20 61.95 -19.41
CA ALA A 134 18.50 62.81 -20.54
C ALA A 134 20.02 63.08 -20.38
N GLN A 135 20.76 63.19 -21.49
CA GLN A 135 22.08 63.82 -21.60
C GLN A 135 23.28 63.06 -20.97
N LEU A 136 24.52 63.09 -21.47
CA LEU A 136 25.14 63.74 -22.62
C LEU A 136 26.45 62.97 -22.90
N GLN A 137 26.88 62.99 -24.16
CA GLN A 137 28.17 62.50 -24.64
C GLN A 137 29.36 63.19 -23.95
N ARG A 138 30.41 62.42 -23.66
CA ARG A 138 31.82 62.81 -23.87
C ARG A 138 32.64 61.58 -24.22
#